data_AF-A0A1J5FEX7-F1
#
_entry.id   AF-A0A1J5FEX7-F1
#
_cell.length_a   1.000
_cell.length_b   1.000
_cell.length_c   1.000
_cell.angle_alpha   90.00
_cell.angle_beta   90.00
_cell.angle_gamma   90.00
#
_symmetry.space_group_name_H-M   'P 1'
#
loop_
_entity.id
_entity.type
_entity.pdbx_description
1 polymer ?
#
loop_
_entity_poly.entity_id
_entity_poly.type
_entity_poly.pdbx_seq_one_letter_code
_entity_poly.pdbx_strand_id
1 'polypeptide(L)'
;MRLFLLLLFAALFFAGCSSSVYYEFPVDLKNSELKAGFLKKYSPYLNGKKIFVDPGHGGGDRRSVGINKLTTEADANLRVALALRNFLLEAGAVVFMSRDKDATVDLKERSYMANKSGADVFISIHHNAPGGDKDYWTNYTSTYYHAKETDYEYEPNERDLARFVQRDMAYAMRNSGGLGSFDGTYSDYWIYPGNGFSVLRVTEIPSILVECGFFTNAHEEARISDEKFNKIQAWGIFRGIARYFAAGIPEVKPVNEKSFYAAGDVKLKYSLIDSAGIDQSKIRVLFDSLDVVGVQFNNRNNELTVDLPSVKEGEYELKIIAANKYGNHNFPYKKKIKIIH
;
A
#
# COMPACT_ATOMS: atom_id res chain seq x y z
N MET A 1 0.82 -66.05 5.71
CA MET A 1 0.27 -65.40 4.50
C MET A 1 -0.75 -64.29 4.78
N ARG A 2 -1.67 -64.42 5.77
CA ARG A 2 -2.65 -63.37 6.09
C ARG A 2 -2.08 -62.09 6.75
N LEU A 3 -0.97 -62.17 7.48
CA LEU A 3 -0.35 -61.02 8.15
C LEU A 3 0.44 -60.10 7.18
N PHE A 4 0.93 -60.66 6.07
CA PHE A 4 1.73 -59.93 5.08
C PHE A 4 0.87 -59.06 4.14
N LEU A 5 -0.38 -59.47 3.86
CA LEU A 5 -1.32 -58.66 3.07
C LEU A 5 -1.89 -57.46 3.86
N LEU A 6 -2.03 -57.56 5.18
CA LEU A 6 -2.50 -56.45 6.02
C LEU A 6 -1.46 -55.33 6.16
N LEU A 7 -0.16 -55.67 6.16
CA LEU A 7 0.92 -54.69 6.17
C LEU A 7 1.08 -53.98 4.81
N LEU A 8 0.79 -54.67 3.70
CA LEU A 8 0.83 -54.05 2.36
C LEU A 8 -0.29 -53.01 2.15
N PHE A 9 -1.49 -53.26 2.71
CA PHE A 9 -2.60 -52.31 2.69
C PHE A 9 -2.37 -51.11 3.62
N ALA A 10 -1.69 -51.29 4.77
CA ALA A 10 -1.31 -50.18 5.64
C ALA A 10 -0.22 -49.29 5.01
N ALA A 11 0.75 -49.88 4.30
CA ALA A 11 1.80 -49.13 3.62
C ALA A 11 1.27 -48.28 2.43
N LEU A 12 0.22 -48.74 1.75
CA LEU A 12 -0.43 -47.99 0.66
C LEU A 12 -1.30 -46.81 1.15
N PHE A 13 -1.74 -46.78 2.41
CA PHE A 13 -2.45 -45.64 3.00
C PHE A 13 -1.50 -44.54 3.51
N PHE A 14 -0.25 -44.85 3.82
CA PHE A 14 0.73 -43.88 4.32
C PHE A 14 1.69 -43.33 3.24
N ALA A 15 1.77 -43.96 2.06
CA ALA A 15 2.66 -43.51 0.98
C ALA A 15 2.08 -42.39 0.08
N GLY A 16 0.86 -41.89 0.37
CA GLY A 16 0.16 -40.89 -0.46
C GLY A 16 -0.18 -39.57 0.24
N CYS A 17 0.01 -39.45 1.56
CA CYS A 17 -0.21 -38.19 2.26
C CYS A 17 1.04 -37.30 2.17
N SER A 18 1.37 -36.85 0.97
CA SER A 18 2.04 -35.54 0.86
C SER A 18 1.08 -34.55 1.53
N SER A 19 1.52 -33.88 2.59
CA SER A 19 0.85 -32.72 3.17
C SER A 19 0.87 -31.59 2.13
N SER A 20 0.09 -31.74 1.06
CA SER A 20 0.00 -30.74 0.01
C SER A 20 -0.68 -29.53 0.62
N VAL A 21 0.08 -28.46 0.77
CA VAL A 21 -0.43 -27.19 1.26
C VAL A 21 -1.52 -26.71 0.30
N TYR A 22 -2.71 -26.41 0.82
CA TYR A 22 -3.86 -26.04 0.01
C TYR A 22 -3.91 -24.52 -0.23
N TYR A 23 -3.93 -24.13 -1.49
CA TYR A 23 -4.32 -22.81 -1.96
C TYR A 23 -4.73 -22.92 -3.43
N GLU A 24 -5.65 -22.06 -3.87
CA GLU A 24 -6.05 -21.99 -5.27
C GLU A 24 -5.38 -20.80 -5.94
N PHE A 25 -4.76 -21.02 -7.09
CA PHE A 25 -4.30 -19.92 -7.92
C PHE A 25 -5.50 -19.09 -8.42
N PRO A 26 -5.44 -17.74 -8.33
CA PRO A 26 -6.39 -16.88 -9.01
C PRO A 26 -6.53 -17.26 -10.48
N VAL A 27 -7.76 -17.29 -10.99
CA VAL A 27 -8.06 -17.75 -12.35
C VAL A 27 -7.26 -16.95 -13.40
N ASP A 28 -7.11 -15.64 -13.16
CA ASP A 28 -6.35 -14.74 -14.01
C ASP A 28 -4.83 -14.86 -13.84
N LEU A 29 -4.32 -15.41 -12.74
CA LEU A 29 -2.90 -15.76 -12.60
C LEU A 29 -2.58 -17.13 -13.22
N LYS A 30 -3.51 -18.08 -13.11
CA LYS A 30 -3.35 -19.46 -13.61
C LYS A 30 -3.42 -19.54 -15.14
N ASN A 31 -4.29 -18.73 -15.75
CA ASN A 31 -4.51 -18.72 -17.19
C ASN A 31 -3.70 -17.58 -17.83
N SER A 32 -2.78 -17.92 -18.74
CA SER A 32 -1.88 -16.95 -19.40
C SER A 32 -2.62 -15.92 -20.25
N GLU A 33 -3.72 -16.29 -20.92
CA GLU A 33 -4.53 -15.37 -21.71
C GLU A 33 -5.25 -14.35 -20.82
N LEU A 34 -5.80 -14.80 -19.69
CA LEU A 34 -6.45 -13.92 -18.72
C LEU A 34 -5.42 -13.00 -18.04
N LYS A 35 -4.24 -13.51 -17.70
CA LYS A 35 -3.12 -12.70 -17.20
C LYS A 35 -2.74 -11.62 -18.21
N ALA A 36 -2.55 -11.99 -19.47
CA ALA A 36 -2.23 -11.07 -20.55
C ALA A 36 -3.36 -10.04 -20.78
N GLY A 37 -4.62 -10.46 -20.65
CA GLY A 37 -5.78 -9.58 -20.68
C GLY A 37 -5.79 -8.55 -19.55
N PHE A 38 -5.46 -8.97 -18.33
CA PHE A 38 -5.29 -8.07 -17.18
C PHE A 38 -4.17 -7.07 -17.43
N LEU A 39 -2.99 -7.55 -17.83
CA LEU A 39 -1.84 -6.69 -18.14
C LEU A 39 -2.17 -5.69 -19.25
N LYS A 40 -2.78 -6.13 -20.36
CA LYS A 40 -3.20 -5.26 -21.45
C LYS A 40 -4.16 -4.15 -20.97
N LYS A 41 -5.08 -4.48 -20.06
CA LYS A 41 -6.04 -3.52 -19.51
C LYS A 41 -5.36 -2.49 -18.60
N TYR A 42 -4.43 -2.90 -17.75
CA TYR A 42 -3.90 -2.05 -16.68
C TYR A 42 -2.53 -1.42 -16.94
N SER A 43 -1.73 -1.96 -17.87
CA SER A 43 -0.41 -1.39 -18.22
C SER A 43 -0.46 0.08 -18.61
N PRO A 44 -1.47 0.60 -19.35
CA PRO A 44 -1.54 2.03 -19.64
C PRO A 44 -1.56 2.95 -18.40
N TYR A 45 -2.04 2.44 -17.25
CA TYR A 45 -2.11 3.20 -16.00
C TYR A 45 -0.86 3.01 -15.12
N LEU A 46 -0.07 1.96 -15.37
CA LEU A 46 1.16 1.63 -14.65
C LEU A 46 2.44 2.01 -15.41
N ASN A 47 2.37 2.15 -16.73
CA ASN A 47 3.53 2.42 -17.55
C ASN A 47 4.21 3.73 -17.13
N GLY A 48 5.49 3.66 -16.77
CA GLY A 48 6.27 4.78 -16.26
C GLY A 48 5.98 5.20 -14.82
N LYS A 49 5.00 4.59 -14.14
CA LYS A 49 4.80 4.79 -12.69
C LYS A 49 5.98 4.22 -11.93
N LYS A 50 6.46 4.96 -10.95
CA LYS A 50 7.63 4.61 -10.14
C LYS A 50 7.17 4.08 -8.80
N ILE A 51 7.54 2.86 -8.46
CA ILE A 51 7.05 2.18 -7.26
C ILE A 51 8.24 1.71 -6.44
N PHE A 52 8.28 2.09 -5.18
CA PHE A 52 9.28 1.62 -4.24
C PHE A 52 8.73 0.42 -3.46
N VAL A 53 9.40 -0.73 -3.55
CA VAL A 53 9.01 -1.98 -2.88
C VAL A 53 10.02 -2.32 -1.79
N ASP A 54 9.56 -2.40 -0.55
CA ASP A 54 10.39 -2.66 0.62
C ASP A 54 10.07 -4.03 1.23
N PRO A 55 10.87 -5.08 0.96
CA PRO A 55 10.77 -6.31 1.74
C PRO A 55 11.32 -6.10 3.16
N GLY A 56 10.43 -6.14 4.15
CA GLY A 56 10.75 -5.97 5.57
C GLY A 56 11.84 -6.92 6.07
N HIS A 57 12.53 -6.54 7.15
CA HIS A 57 13.61 -7.33 7.79
C HIS A 57 14.80 -7.62 6.85
N GLY A 58 15.59 -8.67 7.13
CA GLY A 58 16.71 -9.12 6.30
C GLY A 58 18.09 -8.98 6.97
N GLY A 59 19.05 -9.75 6.46
CA GLY A 59 20.42 -9.78 6.98
C GLY A 59 20.47 -10.22 8.44
N GLY A 60 20.84 -9.31 9.35
CA GLY A 60 20.90 -9.61 10.79
C GLY A 60 19.52 -9.78 11.45
N ASP A 61 18.46 -9.24 10.85
CA ASP A 61 17.11 -9.30 11.41
C ASP A 61 16.30 -10.46 10.80
N ARG A 62 16.47 -11.65 11.39
CA ARG A 62 15.87 -12.90 10.90
C ARG A 62 15.30 -13.75 12.05
N ARG A 63 14.99 -13.12 13.17
CA ARG A 63 14.51 -13.79 14.39
C ARG A 63 13.05 -14.24 14.31
N SER A 64 12.26 -13.61 13.44
CA SER A 64 10.89 -13.99 13.11
C SER A 64 10.88 -15.29 12.29
N VAL A 65 10.78 -16.43 12.98
CA VAL A 65 10.74 -17.77 12.37
C VAL A 65 9.38 -18.41 12.67
N GLY A 66 8.78 -19.06 11.66
CA GLY A 66 7.52 -19.78 11.83
C GLY A 66 7.60 -20.93 12.83
N ILE A 67 6.44 -21.33 13.35
CA ILE A 67 6.33 -22.28 14.48
C ILE A 67 6.92 -23.66 14.14
N ASN A 68 6.77 -24.11 12.90
CA ASN A 68 7.35 -25.36 12.38
C ASN A 68 8.71 -25.16 11.71
N LYS A 69 9.26 -23.93 11.74
CA LYS A 69 10.54 -23.54 11.15
C LYS A 69 10.61 -23.79 9.63
N LEU A 70 9.47 -23.72 8.95
CA LEU A 70 9.38 -23.90 7.49
C LEU A 70 9.79 -22.63 6.73
N THR A 71 9.69 -21.45 7.36
CA THR A 71 10.06 -20.17 6.76
C THR A 71 10.52 -19.17 7.82
N THR A 72 11.32 -18.20 7.39
CA THR A 72 11.55 -16.96 8.13
C THR A 72 10.73 -15.84 7.49
N GLU A 73 10.34 -14.84 8.26
CA GLU A 73 9.58 -13.69 7.77
C GLU A 73 10.36 -12.92 6.70
N ALA A 74 11.66 -12.68 6.94
CA ALA A 74 12.53 -11.96 6.02
C ALA A 74 12.62 -12.62 4.62
N ASP A 75 12.60 -13.95 4.55
CA ASP A 75 12.61 -14.70 3.29
C ASP A 75 11.26 -14.67 2.60
N ALA A 76 10.16 -14.79 3.35
CA ALA A 76 8.81 -14.66 2.80
C ALA A 76 8.58 -13.27 2.20
N ASN A 77 8.94 -12.21 2.94
CA ASN A 77 8.85 -10.82 2.50
C ASN A 77 9.65 -10.59 1.21
N LEU A 78 10.88 -11.09 1.15
CA LEU A 78 11.73 -10.99 -0.05
C LEU A 78 11.10 -11.71 -1.26
N ARG A 79 10.60 -12.94 -1.08
CA ARG A 79 9.98 -13.71 -2.17
C ARG A 79 8.75 -13.02 -2.74
N VAL A 80 7.87 -12.49 -1.89
CA VAL A 80 6.70 -11.71 -2.31
C VAL A 80 7.13 -10.44 -3.03
N ALA A 81 8.09 -9.69 -2.48
CA ALA A 81 8.59 -8.45 -3.08
C ALA A 81 9.22 -8.64 -4.47
N LEU A 82 10.03 -9.70 -4.65
CA LEU A 82 10.63 -10.02 -5.94
C LEU A 82 9.58 -10.43 -6.98
N ALA A 83 8.55 -11.18 -6.58
CA ALA A 83 7.44 -11.51 -7.45
C ALA A 83 6.63 -10.26 -7.83
N LEU A 84 6.35 -9.38 -6.86
CA LEU A 84 5.66 -8.10 -7.10
C LEU A 84 6.44 -7.22 -8.07
N ARG A 85 7.75 -7.07 -7.86
CA ARG A 85 8.65 -6.35 -8.78
C ARG A 85 8.47 -6.86 -10.20
N ASN A 86 8.50 -8.18 -10.41
CA ASN A 86 8.42 -8.75 -11.75
C ASN A 86 7.07 -8.45 -12.42
N PHE A 87 5.95 -8.53 -11.69
CA PHE A 87 4.63 -8.15 -12.24
C PHE A 87 4.53 -6.66 -12.57
N LEU A 88 5.10 -5.80 -11.73
CA LEU A 88 5.14 -4.36 -11.96
C LEU A 88 5.99 -4.00 -13.20
N LEU A 89 7.18 -4.61 -13.32
CA LEU A 89 8.05 -4.44 -14.50
C LEU A 89 7.37 -4.94 -15.78
N GLU A 90 6.66 -6.07 -15.73
CA GLU A 90 5.89 -6.62 -16.86
C GLU A 90 4.77 -5.66 -17.31
N ALA A 91 4.22 -4.86 -16.40
CA ALA A 91 3.22 -3.83 -16.69
C ALA A 91 3.81 -2.46 -17.11
N GLY A 92 5.14 -2.36 -17.23
CA GLY A 92 5.85 -1.15 -17.64
C GLY A 92 6.14 -0.15 -16.53
N ALA A 93 5.91 -0.51 -15.26
CA ALA A 93 6.31 0.35 -14.13
C ALA A 93 7.83 0.33 -13.93
N VAL A 94 8.36 1.37 -13.28
CA VAL A 94 9.74 1.44 -12.80
C VAL A 94 9.75 1.03 -11.33
N VAL A 95 10.58 0.07 -10.95
CA VAL A 95 10.60 -0.47 -9.59
C VAL A 95 11.93 -0.18 -8.90
N PHE A 96 11.86 0.41 -7.72
CA PHE A 96 12.96 0.56 -6.78
C PHE A 96 12.76 -0.41 -5.61
N MET A 97 13.84 -0.85 -4.97
CA MET A 97 13.74 -1.72 -3.81
C MET A 97 14.71 -1.30 -2.70
N SER A 98 14.31 -1.48 -1.44
CA SER A 98 15.23 -1.33 -0.31
C SER A 98 16.30 -2.43 -0.32
N ARG A 99 15.91 -3.65 -0.69
CA ARG A 99 16.78 -4.81 -0.94
C ARG A 99 16.14 -5.76 -1.95
N ASP A 100 16.97 -6.42 -2.76
CA ASP A 100 16.58 -7.44 -3.73
C ASP A 100 17.21 -8.82 -3.43
N LYS A 101 17.88 -8.93 -2.29
CA LYS A 101 18.50 -10.13 -1.71
C LYS A 101 18.41 -10.08 -0.19
N ASP A 102 18.89 -11.12 0.49
CA ASP A 102 19.04 -11.06 1.94
C ASP A 102 20.17 -10.09 2.30
N ALA A 103 19.80 -8.99 2.95
CA ALA A 103 20.70 -7.91 3.34
C ALA A 103 20.08 -7.11 4.49
N THR A 104 20.94 -6.59 5.37
CA THR A 104 20.50 -5.65 6.41
C THR A 104 20.22 -4.30 5.75
N VAL A 105 19.02 -3.77 5.97
CA VAL A 105 18.66 -2.38 5.66
C VAL A 105 18.00 -1.80 6.89
N ASP A 106 18.59 -0.73 7.43
CA ASP A 106 18.10 -0.08 8.64
C ASP A 106 16.70 0.50 8.45
N LEU A 107 15.90 0.48 9.50
CA LEU A 107 14.49 0.88 9.45
C LEU A 107 14.28 2.29 8.89
N LYS A 108 15.11 3.26 9.30
CA LYS A 108 15.06 4.64 8.80
C LYS A 108 15.58 4.77 7.37
N GLU A 109 16.52 3.94 6.97
CA GLU A 109 17.13 3.99 5.64
C GLU A 109 16.10 3.60 4.56
N ARG A 110 15.20 2.66 4.87
CA ARG A 110 14.12 2.25 3.95
C ARG A 110 13.27 3.43 3.47
N SER A 111 12.81 4.26 4.40
CA SER A 111 12.02 5.45 4.07
C SER A 111 12.87 6.54 3.41
N TYR A 112 14.14 6.69 3.81
CA TYR A 112 15.05 7.63 3.16
C TYR A 112 15.28 7.27 1.69
N MET A 113 15.55 6.00 1.38
CA MET A 113 15.67 5.49 0.01
C MET A 113 14.39 5.73 -0.79
N ALA A 114 13.22 5.50 -0.19
CA ALA A 114 11.93 5.77 -0.82
C ALA A 114 11.78 7.25 -1.19
N ASN A 115 12.00 8.16 -0.23
CA ASN A 115 11.91 9.61 -0.44
C ASN A 115 12.90 10.13 -1.49
N LYS A 116 14.08 9.50 -1.61
CA LYS A 116 15.11 9.88 -2.60
C LYS A 116 14.94 9.24 -3.97
N SER A 117 14.18 8.16 -4.10
CA SER A 117 14.02 7.43 -5.36
C SER A 117 13.21 8.20 -6.43
N GLY A 118 12.40 9.18 -6.00
CA GLY A 118 11.40 9.81 -6.84
C GLY A 118 10.25 8.86 -7.22
N ALA A 119 9.99 7.84 -6.40
CA ALA A 119 8.84 6.96 -6.53
C ALA A 119 7.52 7.72 -6.27
N ASP A 120 6.47 7.28 -6.96
CA ASP A 120 5.10 7.77 -6.79
C ASP A 120 4.46 7.18 -5.53
N VAL A 121 4.77 5.93 -5.18
CA VAL A 121 4.23 5.22 -4.00
C VAL A 121 5.27 4.29 -3.37
N PHE A 122 5.13 4.05 -2.07
CA PHE A 122 5.94 3.14 -1.26
C PHE A 122 5.10 1.97 -0.73
N ILE A 123 5.57 0.74 -0.95
CA ILE A 123 4.90 -0.50 -0.54
C ILE A 123 5.87 -1.32 0.32
N SER A 124 5.67 -1.33 1.64
CA SER A 124 6.40 -2.23 2.55
C SER A 124 5.67 -3.57 2.69
N ILE A 125 6.39 -4.68 2.66
CA ILE A 125 5.84 -6.04 2.65
C ILE A 125 6.38 -6.81 3.86
N HIS A 126 5.44 -7.32 4.65
CA HIS A 126 5.64 -8.04 5.90
C HIS A 126 4.74 -9.28 6.00
N HIS A 127 5.07 -10.14 6.98
CA HIS A 127 4.17 -11.20 7.44
C HIS A 127 4.09 -11.12 8.97
N ASN A 128 2.90 -11.36 9.49
CA ASN A 128 2.54 -10.96 10.83
C ASN A 128 2.79 -12.07 11.86
N ALA A 129 2.81 -11.67 13.13
CA ALA A 129 2.70 -12.52 14.30
C ALA A 129 1.77 -11.83 15.32
N PRO A 130 0.91 -12.58 16.03
CA PRO A 130 0.03 -11.97 17.02
C PRO A 130 0.83 -11.48 18.22
N GLY A 131 0.31 -10.49 18.93
CA GLY A 131 0.97 -9.93 20.13
C GLY A 131 0.96 -10.85 21.35
N GLY A 132 0.34 -12.04 21.28
CA GLY A 132 0.28 -13.01 22.38
C GLY A 132 1.06 -14.28 22.06
N ASP A 133 2.02 -14.65 22.91
CA ASP A 133 2.95 -15.79 22.74
C ASP A 133 2.28 -17.18 22.56
N LYS A 134 0.97 -17.28 22.83
CA LYS A 134 0.20 -18.53 22.73
C LYS A 134 -0.88 -18.49 21.65
N ASP A 135 -0.91 -17.46 20.82
CA ASP A 135 -1.80 -17.40 19.67
C ASP A 135 -1.11 -17.95 18.42
N TYR A 136 -1.53 -19.15 18.03
CA TYR A 136 -1.07 -19.87 16.84
C TYR A 136 -2.24 -20.13 15.86
N TRP A 137 -3.36 -19.44 16.06
CA TRP A 137 -4.59 -19.63 15.27
C TRP A 137 -4.92 -18.41 14.43
N THR A 138 -4.59 -17.20 14.89
CA THR A 138 -4.86 -15.97 14.15
C THR A 138 -4.25 -16.01 12.76
N ASN A 139 -5.08 -15.77 11.75
CA ASN A 139 -4.63 -15.59 10.37
C ASN A 139 -5.63 -14.72 9.61
N TYR A 140 -5.13 -13.63 9.07
CA TYR A 140 -5.78 -12.77 8.10
C TYR A 140 -4.69 -11.95 7.41
N THR A 141 -5.09 -11.15 6.43
CA THR A 141 -4.19 -10.16 5.84
C THR A 141 -4.66 -8.77 6.18
N SER A 142 -3.73 -7.85 6.39
CA SER A 142 -4.03 -6.46 6.70
C SER A 142 -3.10 -5.52 5.94
N THR A 143 -3.59 -4.32 5.67
CA THR A 143 -2.82 -3.26 5.01
C THR A 143 -2.96 -1.98 5.80
N TYR A 144 -1.83 -1.40 6.18
CA TYR A 144 -1.75 -0.25 7.07
C TYR A 144 -1.35 1.01 6.32
N TYR A 145 -1.94 2.13 6.74
CA TYR A 145 -1.59 3.48 6.30
C TYR A 145 -1.25 4.34 7.52
N HIS A 146 -0.52 5.45 7.33
CA HIS A 146 -0.13 6.30 8.45
C HIS A 146 -1.28 7.19 8.91
N ALA A 147 -1.45 7.31 10.23
CA ALA A 147 -2.29 8.37 10.79
C ALA A 147 -1.67 9.06 12.00
N LYS A 148 -2.30 10.17 12.39
CA LYS A 148 -1.95 10.93 13.60
C LYS A 148 -3.08 10.85 14.63
N GLU A 149 -2.75 11.11 15.89
CA GLU A 149 -3.64 10.97 17.05
C GLU A 149 -5.03 11.59 16.85
N THR A 150 -5.10 12.74 16.22
CA THR A 150 -6.34 13.49 15.97
C THR A 150 -6.68 13.61 14.48
N ASP A 151 -5.95 12.92 13.61
CA ASP A 151 -6.11 12.99 12.15
C ASP A 151 -5.92 11.61 11.50
N TYR A 152 -6.99 10.82 11.53
CA TYR A 152 -7.08 9.48 10.92
C TYR A 152 -7.08 9.51 9.39
N GLU A 153 -7.15 10.69 8.79
CA GLU A 153 -7.08 10.92 7.35
C GLU A 153 -5.91 11.87 7.00
N TYR A 154 -4.81 11.80 7.76
CA TYR A 154 -3.67 12.71 7.60
C TYR A 154 -3.20 12.83 6.14
N GLU A 155 -2.98 11.70 5.47
CA GLU A 155 -2.83 11.63 4.01
C GLU A 155 -3.84 10.61 3.45
N PRO A 156 -5.04 11.04 3.01
CA PRO A 156 -6.14 10.12 2.72
C PRO A 156 -5.86 9.20 1.52
N ASN A 157 -4.96 9.61 0.61
CA ASN A 157 -4.51 8.79 -0.51
C ASN A 157 -3.80 7.49 -0.07
N GLU A 158 -3.15 7.47 1.10
CA GLU A 158 -2.51 6.27 1.64
C GLU A 158 -3.55 5.23 2.03
N ARG A 159 -4.65 5.68 2.66
CA ARG A 159 -5.79 4.82 2.96
C ARG A 159 -6.43 4.31 1.67
N ASP A 160 -6.56 5.14 0.64
CA ASP A 160 -7.14 4.69 -0.63
C ASP A 160 -6.29 3.58 -1.24
N LEU A 161 -4.97 3.78 -1.34
CA LEU A 161 -4.02 2.77 -1.81
C LEU A 161 -4.12 1.48 -0.97
N ALA A 162 -4.13 1.61 0.36
CA ALA A 162 -4.25 0.48 1.28
C ALA A 162 -5.52 -0.32 1.02
N ARG A 163 -6.66 0.34 0.80
CA ARG A 163 -7.95 -0.33 0.53
C ARG A 163 -7.95 -1.11 -0.77
N PHE A 164 -7.35 -0.57 -1.83
CA PHE A 164 -7.23 -1.29 -3.11
C PHE A 164 -6.35 -2.52 -2.96
N VAL A 165 -5.19 -2.39 -2.33
CA VAL A 165 -4.25 -3.49 -2.10
C VAL A 165 -4.87 -4.56 -1.22
N GLN A 166 -5.47 -4.17 -0.09
CA GLN A 166 -6.10 -5.09 0.85
C GLN A 166 -7.18 -5.95 0.19
N ARG A 167 -8.10 -5.33 -0.56
CA ARG A 167 -9.24 -6.04 -1.18
C ARG A 167 -8.80 -7.03 -2.24
N ASP A 168 -7.87 -6.63 -3.11
CA ASP A 168 -7.37 -7.51 -4.17
C ASP A 168 -6.46 -8.62 -3.62
N MET A 169 -5.72 -8.36 -2.55
CA MET A 169 -4.94 -9.38 -1.83
C MET A 169 -5.85 -10.39 -1.13
N ALA A 170 -6.85 -9.94 -0.38
CA ALA A 170 -7.83 -10.83 0.26
C ALA A 170 -8.56 -11.71 -0.77
N TYR A 171 -8.92 -11.14 -1.93
CA TYR A 171 -9.50 -11.90 -3.04
C TYR A 171 -8.53 -12.92 -3.63
N ALA A 172 -7.28 -12.52 -3.94
CA ALA A 172 -6.30 -13.40 -4.57
C ALA A 172 -5.91 -14.58 -3.67
N MET A 173 -5.70 -14.33 -2.38
CA MET A 173 -5.34 -15.36 -1.41
C MET A 173 -6.51 -16.27 -1.02
N ARG A 174 -7.74 -15.85 -1.36
CA ARG A 174 -8.99 -16.49 -0.91
C ARG A 174 -9.03 -16.67 0.61
N ASN A 175 -8.60 -15.63 1.33
CA ASN A 175 -8.59 -15.69 2.78
C ASN A 175 -10.00 -15.92 3.30
N SER A 176 -10.20 -17.06 3.94
CA SER A 176 -11.44 -17.39 4.65
C SER A 176 -11.55 -16.52 5.91
N GLY A 177 -12.66 -15.81 6.10
CA GLY A 177 -12.89 -15.04 7.32
C GLY A 177 -14.09 -14.11 7.24
N GLY A 178 -14.40 -13.45 8.35
CA GLY A 178 -15.46 -12.43 8.44
C GLY A 178 -15.12 -11.15 7.68
N LEU A 179 -15.99 -10.14 7.74
CA LEU A 179 -15.83 -8.87 7.00
C LEU A 179 -14.45 -8.19 7.21
N GLY A 180 -13.84 -8.33 8.39
CA GLY A 180 -12.50 -7.81 8.68
C GLY A 180 -11.37 -8.47 7.88
N SER A 181 -11.53 -9.72 7.43
CA SER A 181 -10.57 -10.39 6.55
C SER A 181 -10.66 -9.90 5.09
N PHE A 182 -11.79 -9.28 4.72
CA PHE A 182 -11.99 -8.66 3.40
C PHE A 182 -11.60 -7.18 3.36
N ASP A 183 -11.90 -6.41 4.42
CA ASP A 183 -11.53 -4.99 4.56
C ASP A 183 -10.60 -4.77 5.75
N GLY A 184 -9.47 -5.48 5.76
CA GLY A 184 -8.38 -5.36 6.76
C GLY A 184 -7.53 -4.10 6.58
N THR A 185 -8.16 -2.98 6.23
CA THR A 185 -7.49 -1.70 6.04
C THR A 185 -7.45 -0.96 7.38
N TYR A 186 -6.27 -0.75 7.94
CA TYR A 186 -6.13 -0.17 9.28
C TYR A 186 -5.17 1.03 9.30
N SER A 187 -5.37 1.92 10.27
CA SER A 187 -4.33 2.89 10.60
C SER A 187 -3.23 2.20 11.42
N ASP A 188 -1.97 2.51 11.14
CA ASP A 188 -0.83 2.09 11.96
C ASP A 188 -0.88 2.61 13.41
N TYR A 189 -1.62 3.70 13.65
CA TYR A 189 -1.87 4.27 14.97
C TYR A 189 -2.62 3.31 15.89
N TRP A 190 -3.41 2.40 15.31
CA TRP A 190 -4.09 1.34 16.07
C TRP A 190 -3.12 0.31 16.65
N ILE A 191 -1.96 0.12 16.01
CA ILE A 191 -0.92 -0.81 16.46
C ILE A 191 0.08 -0.11 17.38
N TYR A 192 0.50 1.12 17.02
CA TYR A 192 1.42 1.92 17.81
C TYR A 192 0.85 3.33 18.07
N PRO A 193 -0.04 3.51 19.07
CA PRO A 193 -0.52 4.83 19.45
C PRO A 193 0.63 5.81 19.73
N GLY A 194 0.46 7.06 19.31
CA GLY A 194 1.43 8.16 19.41
C GLY A 194 2.53 8.16 18.36
N ASN A 195 2.83 7.02 17.74
CA ASN A 195 3.95 6.88 16.81
C ASN A 195 3.52 6.38 15.42
N GLY A 196 2.74 5.32 15.33
CA GLY A 196 2.56 4.56 14.08
C GLY A 196 3.84 3.81 13.67
N PHE A 197 3.81 3.18 12.50
CA PHE A 197 4.95 2.46 11.97
C PHE A 197 6.03 3.43 11.52
N SER A 198 7.28 3.20 11.93
CA SER A 198 8.38 4.12 11.60
C SER A 198 8.55 4.30 10.10
N VAL A 199 8.36 3.24 9.30
CA VAL A 199 8.53 3.32 7.85
C VAL A 199 7.45 4.15 7.17
N LEU A 200 6.23 4.19 7.70
CA LEU A 200 5.14 4.99 7.15
C LEU A 200 5.23 6.44 7.66
N ARG A 201 5.43 6.62 8.97
CA ARG A 201 5.51 7.95 9.63
C ARG A 201 6.49 8.92 8.97
N VAL A 202 7.61 8.43 8.44
CA VAL A 202 8.70 9.27 7.91
C VAL A 202 8.85 9.22 6.38
N THR A 203 7.96 8.49 5.70
CA THR A 203 7.91 8.49 4.23
C THR A 203 7.06 9.68 3.76
N GLU A 204 7.55 10.41 2.76
CA GLU A 204 6.95 11.66 2.26
C GLU A 204 6.06 11.46 1.03
N ILE A 205 6.13 10.28 0.42
CA ILE A 205 5.28 9.82 -0.68
C ILE A 205 4.19 8.90 -0.14
N PRO A 206 3.05 8.72 -0.86
CA PRO A 206 2.01 7.79 -0.45
C PRO A 206 2.57 6.42 -0.05
N SER A 207 2.35 6.01 1.20
CA SER A 207 3.01 4.86 1.80
C SER A 207 2.03 3.89 2.44
N ILE A 208 2.25 2.59 2.22
CA ILE A 208 1.50 1.52 2.90
C ILE A 208 2.42 0.40 3.40
N LEU A 209 1.99 -0.30 4.43
CA LEU A 209 2.61 -1.53 4.92
C LEU A 209 1.62 -2.69 4.81
N VAL A 210 2.01 -3.76 4.13
CA VAL A 210 1.18 -4.93 3.86
C VAL A 210 1.62 -6.07 4.76
N GLU A 211 0.73 -6.56 5.62
CA GLU A 211 0.88 -7.79 6.38
C GLU A 211 0.16 -8.93 5.65
N CYS A 212 0.94 -9.73 4.92
CA CYS A 212 0.40 -10.69 3.94
C CYS A 212 -0.23 -11.95 4.56
N GLY A 213 -0.08 -12.19 5.86
CA GLY A 213 -0.53 -13.42 6.54
C GLY A 213 0.30 -13.68 7.79
N PHE A 214 -0.09 -14.67 8.62
CA PHE A 214 0.55 -14.91 9.92
C PHE A 214 1.50 -16.11 9.89
N PHE A 215 2.81 -15.89 10.02
CA PHE A 215 3.80 -16.98 10.00
C PHE A 215 3.79 -17.87 11.26
N THR A 216 3.10 -17.45 12.31
CA THR A 216 2.89 -18.22 13.55
C THR A 216 1.72 -19.20 13.46
N ASN A 217 0.84 -19.05 12.47
CA ASN A 217 -0.20 -20.03 12.18
C ASN A 217 0.38 -21.18 11.36
N ALA A 218 0.38 -22.40 11.89
CA ALA A 218 1.04 -23.56 11.26
C ALA A 218 0.54 -23.88 9.84
N HIS A 219 -0.76 -23.71 9.57
CA HIS A 219 -1.32 -23.92 8.25
C HIS A 219 -0.89 -22.82 7.27
N GLU A 220 -0.92 -21.56 7.72
CA GLU A 220 -0.46 -20.44 6.90
C GLU A 220 1.05 -20.45 6.68
N GLU A 221 1.85 -20.79 7.69
CA GLU A 221 3.30 -20.96 7.57
C GLU A 221 3.66 -21.96 6.46
N ALA A 222 2.93 -23.08 6.39
CA ALA A 222 3.13 -24.05 5.32
C ALA A 222 2.80 -23.45 3.94
N ARG A 223 1.82 -22.54 3.83
CA ARG A 223 1.54 -21.81 2.59
C ARG A 223 2.65 -20.81 2.28
N ILE A 224 3.04 -20.00 3.26
CA ILE A 224 4.07 -18.96 3.13
C ILE A 224 5.44 -19.57 2.76
N SER A 225 5.74 -20.79 3.20
CA SER A 225 6.98 -21.48 2.81
C SER A 225 7.00 -21.90 1.33
N ASP A 226 5.86 -21.95 0.65
CA ASP A 226 5.75 -22.26 -0.78
C ASP A 226 5.82 -21.00 -1.66
N GLU A 227 6.80 -20.94 -2.56
CA GLU A 227 6.99 -19.82 -3.49
C GLU A 227 5.78 -19.56 -4.41
N LYS A 228 5.00 -20.61 -4.72
CA LYS A 228 3.77 -20.48 -5.51
C LYS A 228 2.73 -19.64 -4.78
N PHE A 229 2.62 -19.80 -3.47
CA PHE A 229 1.72 -18.99 -2.67
C PHE A 229 2.22 -17.54 -2.54
N ASN A 230 3.53 -17.33 -2.40
CA ASN A 230 4.09 -15.97 -2.41
C ASN A 230 3.80 -15.22 -3.72
N LYS A 231 3.76 -15.93 -4.86
CA LYS A 231 3.31 -15.35 -6.14
C LYS A 231 1.83 -14.96 -6.13
N ILE A 232 0.98 -15.68 -5.41
CA ILE A 232 -0.44 -15.32 -5.24
C ILE A 232 -0.58 -14.05 -4.41
N GLN A 233 0.16 -13.94 -3.29
CA GLN A 233 0.20 -12.73 -2.46
C GLN A 233 0.66 -11.52 -3.29
N ALA A 234 1.78 -11.67 -4.01
CA ALA A 234 2.31 -10.64 -4.89
C ALA A 234 1.34 -10.24 -6.01
N TRP A 235 0.61 -11.20 -6.59
CA TRP A 235 -0.42 -10.93 -7.61
C TRP A 235 -1.57 -10.11 -7.04
N GLY A 236 -2.02 -10.41 -5.82
CA GLY A 236 -3.04 -9.62 -5.12
C GLY A 236 -2.62 -8.17 -4.92
N ILE A 237 -1.40 -7.95 -4.41
CA ILE A 237 -0.83 -6.60 -4.23
C ILE A 237 -0.72 -5.87 -5.58
N PHE A 238 -0.19 -6.54 -6.61
CA PHE A 238 -0.07 -6.00 -7.96
C PHE A 238 -1.42 -5.53 -8.53
N ARG A 239 -2.47 -6.36 -8.41
CA ARG A 239 -3.81 -6.00 -8.91
C ARG A 239 -4.39 -4.81 -8.18
N GLY A 240 -4.19 -4.73 -6.86
CA GLY A 240 -4.62 -3.58 -6.06
C GLY A 240 -3.96 -2.29 -6.53
N ILE A 241 -2.63 -2.29 -6.68
CA ILE A 241 -1.87 -1.13 -7.19
C ILE A 241 -2.36 -0.74 -8.59
N ALA A 242 -2.52 -1.72 -9.49
CA ALA A 242 -3.00 -1.51 -10.85
C ALA A 242 -4.38 -0.82 -10.88
N ARG A 243 -5.29 -1.25 -10.01
CA ARG A 243 -6.65 -0.70 -9.89
C ARG A 243 -6.67 0.68 -9.23
N TYR A 244 -5.80 0.90 -8.24
CA TYR A 244 -5.62 2.21 -7.61
C TYR A 244 -5.24 3.27 -8.66
N PHE A 245 -4.21 3.02 -9.47
CA PHE A 245 -3.83 3.96 -10.53
C PHE A 245 -4.90 4.09 -11.63
N ALA A 246 -5.57 3.00 -11.99
CA ALA A 246 -6.64 3.04 -12.99
C ALA A 246 -7.90 3.77 -12.51
N ALA A 247 -8.11 3.89 -11.20
CA ALA A 247 -9.21 4.67 -10.63
C ALA A 247 -9.01 6.19 -10.75
N GLY A 248 -7.86 6.65 -11.24
CA GLY A 248 -7.51 8.06 -11.39
C GLY A 248 -7.00 8.66 -10.09
N ILE A 249 -6.03 9.56 -10.19
CA ILE A 249 -5.48 10.34 -9.07
C ILE A 249 -5.64 11.80 -9.45
N PRO A 250 -6.42 12.60 -8.71
CA PRO A 250 -6.56 14.02 -8.99
C PRO A 250 -5.21 14.74 -9.01
N GLU A 251 -4.97 15.51 -10.06
CA GLU A 251 -3.81 16.37 -10.18
C GLU A 251 -4.15 17.78 -9.66
N VAL A 252 -3.28 18.34 -8.83
CA VAL A 252 -3.38 19.72 -8.33
C VAL A 252 -2.32 20.57 -9.03
N LYS A 253 -2.75 21.56 -9.82
CA LYS A 253 -1.85 22.45 -10.58
C LYS A 253 -2.09 23.92 -10.24
N PRO A 254 -1.07 24.72 -9.90
CA PRO A 254 -1.25 26.15 -9.72
C PRO A 254 -1.58 26.82 -11.07
N VAL A 255 -2.53 27.75 -11.07
CA VAL A 255 -2.93 28.49 -12.29
C VAL A 255 -2.09 29.76 -12.49
N ASN A 256 -1.85 30.50 -11.41
CA ASN A 256 -1.11 31.78 -11.44
C ASN A 256 -0.10 31.82 -10.29
N GLU A 257 0.91 30.95 -10.35
CA GLU A 257 1.92 30.88 -9.29
C GLU A 257 2.80 32.13 -9.26
N LYS A 258 2.98 32.69 -8.06
CA LYS A 258 3.93 33.78 -7.79
C LYS A 258 4.99 33.34 -6.80
N SER A 259 6.18 33.91 -6.91
CA SER A 259 7.27 33.69 -5.94
C SER A 259 6.98 34.31 -4.57
N PHE A 260 6.12 35.33 -4.53
CA PHE A 260 5.66 35.98 -3.31
C PHE A 260 4.30 36.64 -3.53
N TYR A 261 3.58 36.90 -2.43
CA TYR A 261 2.32 37.61 -2.40
C TYR A 261 2.42 38.78 -1.41
N ALA A 262 1.74 39.89 -1.70
CA ALA A 262 1.68 41.00 -0.77
C ALA A 262 0.80 40.64 0.44
N ALA A 263 1.12 41.17 1.62
CA ALA A 263 0.31 41.05 2.82
C ALA A 263 -1.08 41.67 2.60
N GLY A 264 -2.07 41.13 3.32
CA GLY A 264 -3.49 41.47 3.15
C GLY A 264 -4.28 40.32 2.55
N ASP A 265 -5.17 40.62 1.62
CA ASP A 265 -6.07 39.62 1.03
C ASP A 265 -5.39 38.88 -0.12
N VAL A 266 -5.06 37.61 0.13
CA VAL A 266 -4.36 36.75 -0.81
C VAL A 266 -5.37 35.81 -1.47
N LYS A 267 -5.38 35.81 -2.81
CA LYS A 267 -6.20 34.91 -3.61
C LYS A 267 -5.31 33.96 -4.40
N LEU A 268 -5.46 32.66 -4.14
CA LEU A 268 -4.75 31.60 -4.84
C LEU A 268 -5.70 30.86 -5.79
N LYS A 269 -5.16 30.37 -6.91
CA LYS A 269 -5.93 29.63 -7.91
C LYS A 269 -5.21 28.36 -8.32
N TYR A 270 -5.96 27.27 -8.33
CA TYR A 270 -5.50 25.93 -8.71
C TYR A 270 -6.47 25.30 -9.70
N SER A 271 -5.96 24.41 -10.55
CA SER A 271 -6.77 23.51 -11.36
C SER A 271 -6.71 22.12 -10.73
N LEU A 272 -7.88 21.48 -10.58
CA LEU A 272 -8.02 20.11 -10.07
C LEU A 272 -8.46 19.19 -11.21
N ILE A 273 -7.59 18.29 -11.66
CA ILE A 273 -7.83 17.55 -12.91
C ILE A 273 -7.87 16.05 -12.64
N ASP A 274 -8.98 15.40 -12.98
CA ASP A 274 -9.10 13.94 -13.04
C ASP A 274 -10.11 13.57 -14.13
N SER A 275 -9.87 12.48 -14.85
CA SER A 275 -10.78 11.96 -15.89
C SER A 275 -12.15 11.55 -15.37
N ALA A 276 -12.25 11.10 -14.11
CA ALA A 276 -13.51 10.78 -13.44
C ALA A 276 -14.24 12.04 -12.95
N GLY A 277 -13.57 13.20 -13.02
CA GLY A 277 -14.03 14.46 -12.43
C GLY A 277 -13.81 14.51 -10.92
N ILE A 278 -13.89 15.73 -10.38
CA ILE A 278 -13.65 16.02 -8.96
C ILE A 278 -14.95 15.96 -8.17
N ASP A 279 -14.90 15.40 -6.97
CA ASP A 279 -15.99 15.51 -5.99
C ASP A 279 -15.78 16.78 -5.17
N GLN A 280 -16.60 17.80 -5.46
CA GLN A 280 -16.54 19.09 -4.78
C GLN A 280 -16.76 18.98 -3.26
N SER A 281 -17.51 17.99 -2.78
CA SER A 281 -17.75 17.78 -1.35
C SER A 281 -16.54 17.23 -0.60
N LYS A 282 -15.52 16.79 -1.33
CA LYS A 282 -14.28 16.18 -0.84
C LYS A 282 -13.05 17.07 -1.09
N ILE A 283 -13.26 18.37 -1.30
CA ILE A 283 -12.18 19.35 -1.39
C ILE A 283 -11.95 19.94 0.00
N ARG A 284 -10.71 19.86 0.48
CA ARG A 284 -10.25 20.46 1.74
C ARG A 284 -8.94 21.21 1.49
N VAL A 285 -8.84 22.43 1.99
CA VAL A 285 -7.65 23.26 1.87
C VAL A 285 -7.24 23.68 3.28
N LEU A 286 -5.96 23.47 3.61
CA LEU A 286 -5.40 23.89 4.87
C LEU A 286 -4.31 24.94 4.63
N PHE A 287 -4.23 25.93 5.52
CA PHE A 287 -3.20 26.95 5.56
C PHE A 287 -2.59 26.95 6.97
N ASP A 288 -1.31 26.58 7.08
CA ASP A 288 -0.64 26.27 8.36
C ASP A 288 -1.42 25.27 9.23
N SER A 289 -1.89 24.18 8.61
CA SER A 289 -2.69 23.13 9.25
C SER A 289 -4.09 23.56 9.73
N LEU A 290 -4.52 24.79 9.43
CA LEU A 290 -5.87 25.27 9.74
C LEU A 290 -6.75 25.21 8.49
N ASP A 291 -7.98 24.72 8.63
CA ASP A 291 -8.94 24.68 7.54
C ASP A 291 -9.29 26.07 7.02
N VAL A 292 -9.25 26.24 5.69
CA VAL A 292 -9.61 27.48 5.02
C VAL A 292 -11.10 27.48 4.71
N VAL A 293 -11.82 28.50 5.17
CA VAL A 293 -13.27 28.66 4.90
C VAL A 293 -13.52 29.24 3.50
N GLY A 294 -12.64 30.10 3.01
CA GLY A 294 -12.76 30.80 1.71
C GLY A 294 -12.42 29.93 0.50
N VAL A 295 -13.01 28.74 0.38
CA VAL A 295 -12.72 27.79 -0.71
C VAL A 295 -13.91 27.70 -1.67
N GLN A 296 -13.65 27.95 -2.95
CA GLN A 296 -14.66 27.86 -4.01
C GLN A 296 -14.15 27.00 -5.17
N PHE A 297 -14.97 26.06 -5.63
CA PHE A 297 -14.63 25.23 -6.79
C PHE A 297 -15.63 25.43 -7.93
N ASN A 298 -15.12 25.71 -9.13
CA ASN A 298 -15.92 25.86 -10.33
C ASN A 298 -15.83 24.60 -11.19
N ASN A 299 -16.88 23.79 -11.14
CA ASN A 299 -16.99 22.53 -11.88
C ASN A 299 -16.95 22.69 -13.41
N ARG A 300 -17.15 23.90 -13.96
CA ARG A 300 -17.16 24.10 -15.42
C ARG A 300 -15.76 24.15 -16.01
N ASN A 301 -14.79 24.67 -15.25
CA ASN A 301 -13.41 24.83 -15.68
C ASN A 301 -12.40 24.14 -14.73
N ASN A 302 -12.89 23.40 -13.74
CA ASN A 302 -12.10 22.73 -12.72
C ASN A 302 -11.15 23.67 -11.95
N GLU A 303 -11.55 24.93 -11.75
CA GLU A 303 -10.77 25.92 -11.02
C GLU A 303 -11.17 25.96 -9.53
N LEU A 304 -10.20 25.75 -8.66
CA LEU A 304 -10.26 25.98 -7.22
C LEU A 304 -9.72 27.39 -6.92
N THR A 305 -10.53 28.23 -6.27
CA THR A 305 -10.12 29.51 -5.72
C THR A 305 -10.03 29.39 -4.20
N VAL A 306 -8.92 29.88 -3.64
CA VAL A 306 -8.66 29.91 -2.19
C VAL A 306 -8.45 31.37 -1.79
N ASP A 307 -9.39 31.90 -1.01
CA ASP A 307 -9.38 33.25 -0.46
C ASP A 307 -8.85 33.23 0.97
N LEU A 308 -7.72 33.91 1.19
CA LEU A 308 -7.04 34.04 2.48
C LEU A 308 -7.06 35.52 2.90
N PRO A 309 -7.98 35.92 3.80
CA PRO A 309 -8.09 37.31 4.20
C PRO A 309 -7.01 37.70 5.22
N SER A 310 -6.55 38.95 5.14
CA SER A 310 -5.69 39.56 6.18
C SER A 310 -4.42 38.76 6.55
N VAL A 311 -3.77 38.12 5.57
CA VAL A 311 -2.54 37.36 5.79
C VAL A 311 -1.38 38.32 6.06
N LYS A 312 -0.61 38.05 7.11
CA LYS A 312 0.55 38.86 7.51
C LYS A 312 1.80 38.43 6.75
N GLU A 313 2.85 39.24 6.81
CA GLU A 313 4.18 38.83 6.33
C GLU A 313 4.60 37.54 7.03
N GLY A 314 5.15 36.60 6.27
CA GLY A 314 5.57 35.30 6.77
C GLY A 314 5.71 34.23 5.68
N GLU A 315 6.15 33.04 6.09
CA GLU A 315 6.11 31.84 5.26
C GLU A 315 5.07 30.88 5.83
N TYR A 316 4.18 30.42 4.97
CA TYR A 316 3.05 29.57 5.31
C TYR A 316 3.05 28.30 4.46
N GLU A 317 2.48 27.21 4.96
CA GLU A 317 2.24 25.99 4.20
C GLU A 317 0.77 25.90 3.75
N LEU A 318 0.55 25.79 2.44
CA LEU A 318 -0.74 25.44 1.85
C LEU A 318 -0.78 23.94 1.58
N LYS A 319 -1.82 23.26 2.07
CA LYS A 319 -2.12 21.86 1.71
C LYS A 319 -3.47 21.79 0.98
N ILE A 320 -3.51 21.04 -0.12
CA ILE A 320 -4.74 20.81 -0.88
C ILE A 320 -5.02 19.31 -0.93
N ILE A 321 -6.23 18.95 -0.52
CA ILE A 321 -6.77 17.59 -0.60
C ILE A 321 -8.04 17.66 -1.46
N ALA A 322 -8.13 16.80 -2.46
CA ALA A 322 -9.27 16.64 -3.34
C ALA A 322 -9.43 15.17 -3.73
N ALA A 323 -10.67 14.68 -3.74
CA ALA A 323 -11.00 13.36 -4.27
C ALA A 323 -11.65 13.46 -5.65
N ASN A 324 -11.44 12.45 -6.48
CA ASN A 324 -12.28 12.25 -7.65
C ASN A 324 -13.65 11.66 -7.26
N LYS A 325 -14.57 11.55 -8.22
CA LYS A 325 -15.92 11.00 -8.00
C LYS A 325 -15.96 9.53 -7.59
N TYR A 326 -14.84 8.80 -7.69
CA TYR A 326 -14.71 7.44 -7.17
C TYR A 326 -14.17 7.41 -5.74
N GLY A 327 -13.87 8.57 -5.15
CA GLY A 327 -13.34 8.71 -3.80
C GLY A 327 -11.83 8.51 -3.69
N ASN A 328 -11.08 8.53 -4.79
CA ASN A 328 -9.62 8.44 -4.78
C ASN A 328 -9.00 9.83 -4.66
N HIS A 329 -8.11 10.03 -3.70
CA HIS A 329 -7.53 11.33 -3.37
C HIS A 329 -6.23 11.62 -4.12
N ASN A 330 -5.92 12.91 -4.32
CA ASN A 330 -4.63 13.33 -4.86
C ASN A 330 -3.46 12.88 -3.98
N PHE A 331 -2.30 12.72 -4.61
CA PHE A 331 -1.04 12.62 -3.89
C PHE A 331 -0.78 13.86 -3.02
N PRO A 332 0.00 13.73 -1.93
CA PRO A 332 0.28 14.82 -1.02
C PRO A 332 0.69 16.09 -1.76
N TYR A 333 -0.10 17.15 -1.61
CA TYR A 333 0.18 18.46 -2.19
C TYR A 333 0.40 19.46 -1.07
N LYS A 334 1.66 19.87 -0.89
CA LYS A 334 2.07 20.91 0.06
C LYS A 334 2.88 21.97 -0.68
N LYS A 335 2.57 23.24 -0.42
CA LYS A 335 3.24 24.36 -1.07
C LYS A 335 3.57 25.45 -0.06
N LYS A 336 4.84 25.88 -0.03
CA LYS A 336 5.24 27.07 0.72
C LYS A 336 4.75 28.32 -0.01
N ILE A 337 4.05 29.19 0.74
CA ILE A 337 3.55 30.49 0.29
C ILE A 337 4.29 31.56 1.08
N LYS A 338 5.02 32.44 0.36
CA LYS A 338 5.74 33.55 0.96
C LYS A 338 4.94 34.84 0.84
N ILE A 339 4.65 35.46 1.98
CA ILE A 339 3.96 36.74 2.07
C ILE A 339 4.98 37.81 2.46
N ILE A 340 5.00 38.91 1.72
CA ILE A 340 5.90 40.05 1.93
C ILE A 340 5.09 41.35 2.08
N HIS A 341 5.72 42.38 2.64
CA HIS A 341 5.14 43.72 2.78
C HIS A 341 4.79 44.40 1.45
#